data_AF-A0AAE4R667-F1
#
_entry.id   AF-A0AAE4R667-F1
#
_cell.length_a   1.000
_cell.length_b   1.000
_cell.length_c   1.000
_cell.angle_alpha   90.00
_cell.angle_beta   90.00
_cell.angle_gamma   90.00
#
_symmetry.space_group_name_H-M   'P 1'
#
loop_
_entity.id
_entity.type
_entity.pdbx_description
1 polymer ?
#
loop_
_entity_poly.entity_id
_entity_poly.type
_entity_poly.pdbx_seq_one_letter_code
_entity_poly.pdbx_strand_id
1 'polypeptide(L)'
;MSTVDLAISLPAEDRTDLDDLGKSLQRPEAPFETRSLDGETVMTIIVTLSTVTFPYFEAWLNARVAARKDTSVSINGVKIDGYSANDAVRIYSEINKNIPIDGSNA
;
A
#
# COMPACT_ATOMS: atom_id res chain seq x y z
N MET A 1 9.87 15.43 10.06
CA MET A 1 9.98 14.59 8.85
C MET A 1 8.55 14.27 8.45
N SER A 2 8.11 14.64 7.25
CA SER A 2 6.73 14.41 6.84
C SER A 2 6.45 12.92 6.68
N THR A 3 5.28 12.49 7.12
CA THR A 3 4.82 11.10 7.02
C THR A 3 3.39 11.04 6.55
N VAL A 4 2.98 9.89 6.01
CA VAL A 4 1.59 9.61 5.66
C VAL A 4 1.24 8.19 6.07
N ASP A 5 0.08 8.03 6.71
CA ASP A 5 -0.44 6.71 7.07
C ASP A 5 -1.26 6.14 5.91
N LEU A 6 -1.00 4.88 5.58
CA LEU A 6 -1.72 4.12 4.58
C LEU A 6 -2.38 2.92 5.25
N ALA A 7 -3.65 2.67 4.92
CA ALA A 7 -4.22 1.35 5.11
C ALA A 7 -4.14 0.59 3.79
N ILE A 8 -3.49 -0.57 3.82
CA ILE A 8 -3.26 -1.42 2.64
C ILE A 8 -4.01 -2.73 2.86
N SER A 9 -4.89 -3.06 1.94
CA SER A 9 -5.79 -4.20 2.04
C SER A 9 -5.64 -5.11 0.82
N LEU A 10 -5.48 -6.41 1.06
CA LEU A 10 -5.30 -7.46 0.05
C LEU A 10 -6.24 -8.65 0.31
N PRO A 11 -6.52 -9.50 -0.69
CA PRO A 11 -7.11 -10.83 -0.46
C PRO A 11 -6.29 -11.64 0.56
N ALA A 12 -6.97 -12.49 1.34
CA ALA A 12 -6.32 -13.22 2.44
C ALA A 12 -5.22 -14.19 2.02
N GLU A 13 -5.33 -14.76 0.81
CA GLU A 13 -4.30 -15.60 0.19
C GLU A 13 -2.96 -14.88 -0.03
N ASP A 14 -2.99 -13.54 -0.10
CA ASP A 14 -1.82 -12.69 -0.32
C ASP A 14 -1.20 -12.14 0.98
N ARG A 15 -1.59 -12.67 2.14
CA ARG A 15 -1.09 -12.23 3.45
C ARG A 15 0.44 -12.09 3.50
N THR A 16 1.16 -13.04 2.92
CA THR A 16 2.63 -13.07 2.93
C THR A 16 3.22 -11.79 2.32
N ASP A 17 2.56 -11.22 1.31
CA ASP A 17 3.00 -9.99 0.65
C ASP A 17 2.89 -8.78 1.61
N LEU A 18 1.90 -8.76 2.52
CA LEU A 18 1.81 -7.74 3.59
C LEU A 18 2.84 -7.94 4.68
N ASP A 19 3.09 -9.19 5.07
CA ASP A 19 4.13 -9.51 6.07
C ASP A 19 5.51 -9.07 5.56
N ASP A 20 5.81 -9.26 4.27
CA ASP A 20 7.06 -8.83 3.66
C ASP A 20 7.16 -7.31 3.56
N LEU A 21 6.07 -6.62 3.21
CA LEU A 21 6.02 -5.16 3.25
C LEU A 21 6.30 -4.62 4.67
N GLY A 22 5.65 -5.18 5.69
CA GLY A 22 5.86 -4.81 7.09
C GLY A 22 7.33 -4.94 7.51
N LYS A 23 7.99 -6.06 7.14
CA LYS A 23 9.42 -6.26 7.36
C LYS A 23 10.27 -5.21 6.65
N SER A 24 10.01 -4.93 5.37
CA SER A 24 10.75 -3.94 4.58
C SER A 24 10.62 -2.53 5.15
N LEU A 25 9.46 -2.20 5.73
CA LEU A 25 9.21 -0.90 6.37
C LEU A 25 9.64 -0.86 7.85
N GLN A 26 10.26 -1.92 8.38
CA GLN A 26 10.61 -2.07 9.79
C GLN A 26 9.41 -1.86 10.74
N ARG A 27 8.23 -2.23 10.28
CA ARG A 27 6.94 -2.14 10.98
C ARG A 27 6.45 -3.56 11.24
N PRO A 28 6.77 -4.16 12.39
CA PRO A 28 6.43 -5.56 12.69
C PRO A 28 4.96 -5.77 13.07
N GLU A 29 4.12 -4.74 12.92
CA GLU A 29 2.69 -4.85 13.18
C GLU A 29 2.10 -5.89 12.23
N ALA A 30 1.50 -6.93 12.81
CA ALA A 30 0.92 -8.01 12.03
C ALA A 30 -0.32 -7.49 11.27
N PRO A 31 -0.49 -7.88 9.99
CA PRO A 31 -1.75 -7.63 9.29
C PRO A 31 -2.92 -8.23 10.07
N PHE A 32 -4.01 -7.47 10.17
CA PHE A 32 -5.25 -7.93 10.77
C PHE A 32 -6.24 -8.38 9.70
N GLU A 33 -7.10 -9.33 10.08
CA GLU A 33 -8.12 -9.88 9.19
C GLU A 33 -9.41 -9.09 9.31
N THR A 34 -10.02 -8.79 8.17
CA THR A 34 -11.34 -8.18 8.05
C THR A 34 -12.20 -9.06 7.16
N ARG A 35 -13.40 -9.38 7.61
CA ARG A 35 -14.38 -10.12 6.81
C ARG A 35 -15.43 -9.16 6.27
N SER A 36 -15.53 -9.07 4.95
CA SER A 36 -16.55 -8.32 4.25
C SER A 36 -17.92 -9.01 4.33
N LEU A 37 -18.99 -8.25 4.12
CA LEU A 37 -20.37 -8.75 4.21
C LEU A 37 -20.73 -9.76 3.10
N ASP A 38 -20.00 -9.73 2.00
CA ASP A 38 -20.07 -10.69 0.88
C ASP A 38 -19.36 -12.02 1.18
N GLY A 39 -18.68 -12.14 2.32
CA GLY A 39 -17.94 -13.33 2.73
C GLY A 39 -16.48 -13.32 2.29
N GLU A 40 -16.01 -12.30 1.57
CA GLU A 40 -14.60 -12.16 1.24
C GLU A 40 -13.78 -11.78 2.48
N THR A 41 -12.63 -12.45 2.64
CA THR A 41 -11.69 -12.15 3.71
C THR A 41 -10.55 -11.31 3.15
N VAL A 42 -10.32 -10.16 3.77
CA VAL A 42 -9.33 -9.18 3.37
C VAL A 42 -8.35 -8.97 4.52
N MET A 43 -7.07 -9.09 4.24
CA MET A 43 -5.99 -8.78 5.17
C MET A 43 -5.63 -7.32 5.03
N THR A 44 -5.52 -6.61 6.14
CA THR A 44 -5.18 -5.19 6.16
C THR A 44 -3.98 -4.93 7.06
N ILE A 45 -3.06 -4.08 6.62
CA ILE A 45 -1.98 -3.53 7.44
C ILE A 45 -2.07 -2.00 7.40
N ILE A 46 -1.74 -1.35 8.51
CA ILE A 46 -1.56 0.10 8.57
C ILE A 46 -0.06 0.37 8.60
N VAL A 47 0.42 1.19 7.66
CA VAL A 47 1.83 1.55 7.57
C VAL A 47 2.00 3.05 7.50
N THR A 48 2.99 3.57 8.21
CA THR A 48 3.41 4.96 8.08
C THR A 48 4.55 5.04 7.08
N LEU A 49 4.34 5.74 5.97
CA LEU A 49 5.38 6.05 5.00
C LEU A 49 6.06 7.37 5.30
N SER A 50 7.33 7.44 4.95
CA SER A 50 8.16 8.63 4.92
C SER A 50 8.93 8.65 3.60
N THR A 51 9.65 9.73 3.31
CA THR A 51 10.53 9.80 2.13
C THR A 51 11.58 8.68 2.09
N VAL A 52 12.04 8.21 3.25
CA VAL A 52 13.04 7.12 3.35
C VAL A 52 12.41 5.76 3.09
N THR A 53 11.15 5.56 3.48
CA THR A 53 10.48 4.26 3.35
C THR A 53 9.68 4.12 2.06
N PHE A 54 9.42 5.23 1.37
CA PHE A 54 8.68 5.25 0.11
C PHE A 54 9.25 4.32 -0.98
N PRO A 55 10.58 4.25 -1.24
CA PRO A 55 11.12 3.37 -2.28
C PRO A 55 10.82 1.89 -2.07
N TYR A 56 10.71 1.43 -0.81
CA TYR A 56 10.34 0.05 -0.49
C TYR A 56 8.87 -0.22 -0.82
N PHE A 57 7.98 0.73 -0.49
CA PHE A 57 6.57 0.66 -0.86
C PHE A 57 6.37 0.70 -2.38
N GLU A 58 7.08 1.58 -3.08
CA GLU A 58 7.03 1.68 -4.54
C GLU A 58 7.47 0.37 -5.22
N ALA A 59 8.61 -0.20 -4.79
CA ALA A 59 9.08 -1.48 -5.31
C ALA A 59 8.06 -2.62 -5.07
N TRP A 60 7.47 -2.65 -3.87
CA TRP A 60 6.44 -3.62 -3.51
C TRP A 60 5.17 -3.47 -4.36
N LEU A 61 4.65 -2.25 -4.52
CA LEU A 61 3.45 -1.99 -5.31
C LEU A 61 3.67 -2.35 -6.78
N ASN A 62 4.82 -1.98 -7.35
CA ASN A 62 5.19 -2.33 -8.72
C ASN A 62 5.30 -3.85 -8.92
N ALA A 63 5.78 -4.60 -7.93
CA ALA A 63 5.82 -6.07 -7.99
C ALA A 63 4.40 -6.68 -8.04
N ARG A 64 3.45 -6.14 -7.26
CA ARG A 64 2.05 -6.57 -7.30
C ARG A 64 1.36 -6.20 -8.61
N VAL A 65 1.64 -5.00 -9.14
CA VAL A 65 1.19 -4.56 -10.46
C VAL A 65 1.62 -5.56 -11.53
N ALA A 66 2.91 -5.95 -11.52
CA ALA A 66 3.47 -6.90 -12.48
C ALA A 66 2.88 -8.32 -12.34
N ALA A 67 2.64 -8.78 -11.11
CA ALA A 67 2.05 -10.08 -10.81
C ALA A 67 0.52 -10.14 -11.03
N ARG A 68 -0.08 -9.00 -11.38
CA ARG A 68 -1.50 -8.79 -11.48
C ARG A 68 -2.29 -9.20 -10.23
N LYS A 69 -1.95 -8.61 -9.08
CA LYS A 69 -2.61 -8.95 -7.80
C LYS A 69 -3.37 -7.79 -7.14
N ASP A 70 -4.64 -8.04 -6.81
CA ASP A 70 -5.58 -7.05 -6.25
C ASP A 70 -5.04 -6.36 -5.01
N THR A 71 -5.08 -5.02 -5.02
CA THR A 71 -4.52 -4.19 -3.96
C THR A 71 -5.46 -3.02 -3.76
N SER A 72 -5.80 -2.74 -2.51
CA SER A 72 -6.55 -1.55 -2.14
C SER A 72 -5.69 -0.71 -1.19
N VAL A 73 -5.53 0.57 -1.50
CA VAL A 73 -4.77 1.50 -0.68
C VAL A 73 -5.67 2.66 -0.29
N SER A 74 -5.80 2.91 1.01
CA SER A 74 -6.53 4.04 1.56
C SER A 74 -5.57 5.04 2.20
N ILE A 75 -5.69 6.30 1.76
CA ILE A 75 -4.82 7.42 2.15
C ILE A 75 -5.71 8.61 2.44
N ASN A 76 -5.71 9.12 3.68
CA ASN A 76 -6.54 10.27 4.08
C ASN A 76 -8.02 10.16 3.69
N GLY A 77 -8.60 8.95 3.77
CA GLY A 77 -10.00 8.69 3.38
C GLY A 77 -10.24 8.55 1.87
N VAL A 78 -9.22 8.73 1.03
CA VAL A 78 -9.27 8.38 -0.39
C VAL A 78 -8.88 6.91 -0.54
N LYS A 79 -9.81 6.10 -1.04
CA LYS A 79 -9.57 4.68 -1.34
C LYS A 79 -9.31 4.53 -2.83
N ILE A 80 -8.21 3.87 -3.18
CA ILE A 80 -7.86 3.50 -4.56
C ILE A 80 -7.82 1.98 -4.61
N ASP A 81 -8.70 1.42 -5.44
CA ASP A 81 -8.83 -0.02 -5.68
C ASP A 81 -8.18 -0.38 -7.02
N GLY A 82 -7.37 -1.43 -7.01
CA GLY A 82 -6.67 -1.93 -8.19
C GLY A 82 -5.18 -1.61 -8.19
N TYR A 83 -4.49 -2.23 -9.15
CA TYR A 83 -3.02 -2.24 -9.27
C TYR A 83 -2.61 -2.08 -10.73
N SER A 84 -3.40 -1.41 -11.56
CA SER A 84 -2.89 -1.06 -12.90
C SER A 84 -1.73 -0.05 -12.76
N ALA A 85 -0.92 0.10 -13.81
CA ALA A 85 0.11 1.14 -13.82
C ALA A 85 -0.49 2.54 -13.55
N ASN A 86 -1.71 2.79 -14.04
CA ASN A 86 -2.43 4.04 -13.80
C ASN A 86 -2.85 4.19 -12.33
N ASP A 87 -3.26 3.11 -11.67
CA ASP A 87 -3.65 3.13 -10.25
C ASP A 87 -2.43 3.33 -9.34
N ALA A 88 -1.30 2.70 -9.68
CA ALA A 88 -0.04 2.93 -8.98
C ALA A 88 0.40 4.40 -9.06
N VAL A 89 0.32 5.01 -10.25
CA VAL A 89 0.61 6.46 -10.42
C VAL A 89 -0.34 7.33 -9.59
N ARG A 90 -1.63 6.98 -9.52
CA ARG A 90 -2.60 7.70 -8.65
C ARG A 90 -2.22 7.59 -7.18
N ILE A 91 -1.84 6.40 -6.72
CA ILE A 91 -1.37 6.18 -5.34
C ILE A 91 -0.13 7.03 -5.05
N TYR A 92 0.86 7.04 -5.93
CA TYR A 92 2.08 7.85 -5.76
C TYR A 92 1.76 9.35 -5.72
N SER A 93 0.84 9.81 -6.58
CA SER A 93 0.38 11.20 -6.58
C SER A 93 -0.28 11.59 -5.25
N GLU A 94 -1.13 10.74 -4.69
CA GLU A 94 -1.76 11.00 -3.38
C GLU A 94 -0.74 11.00 -2.23
N ILE A 95 0.24 10.10 -2.25
CA ILE A 95 1.33 10.09 -1.27
C ILE A 95 2.15 11.39 -1.38
N ASN A 96 2.46 11.84 -2.61
CA ASN A 96 3.28 13.03 -2.85
C ASN A 96 2.67 14.33 -2.33
N LYS A 97 1.34 14.41 -2.22
CA LYS A 97 0.65 15.55 -1.59
C LYS A 97 0.96 15.68 -0.10
N ASN A 98 1.36 14.59 0.55
CA ASN A 98 1.59 14.51 2.00
C ASN A 98 3.07 14.46 2.36
N ILE A 99 3.85 13.71 1.58
CA ILE A 99 5.30 13.62 1.72
C ILE A 99 5.92 14.01 0.37
N PRO A 100 6.69 15.12 0.28
CA PRO A 100 7.33 15.48 -0.98
C PRO A 100 8.31 14.38 -1.38
N ILE A 101 7.99 13.68 -2.47
CA ILE A 101 8.82 12.63 -3.05
C ILE A 101 9.58 13.29 -4.20
N ASP A 102 10.82 13.69 -3.96
CA ASP A 102 11.69 14.20 -5.02
C ASP A 102 11.91 13.08 -6.05
N GLY A 103 11.32 13.21 -7.24
CA GLY A 103 11.52 12.27 -8.34
C GLY A 103 10.24 11.73 -9.00
N SER A 104 9.04 12.07 -8.53
CA SER A 104 7.81 11.74 -9.25
C SER A 104 7.65 12.71 -10.43
N ASN A 105 8.28 12.39 -11.57
CA ASN A 105 7.99 13.05 -12.83
C ASN A 105 6.52 12.80 -13.17
N ALA A 106 5.72 13.86 -13.02
CA ALA A 106 4.44 14.00 -13.70
C ALA A 106 4.62 13.91 -15.23
#